data_AF-Q9EYX3-F1
#
_entry.id   AF-Q9EYX3-F1
#
_cell.length_a   1.000
_cell.length_b   1.000
_cell.length_c   1.000
_cell.angle_alpha   90.00
_cell.angle_beta   90.00
_cell.angle_gamma   90.00
#
_symmetry.space_group_name_H-M   'P 1'
#
loop_
_entity.id
_entity.type
_entity.pdbx_description
1 polymer ?
#
loop_
_entity_poly.entity_id
_entity_poly.type
_entity_poly.pdbx_seq_one_letter_code
_entity_poly.pdbx_strand_id
1 'polypeptide(L)' 'VSDWGERIPMDVKVGDKVLYSKYGGTEVHYEGEDYLIVSSRDVLAILG' A
#
# COMPACT_ATOMS: atom_id res chain seq x y z
N VAL A 1 6.69 9.08 8.44
CA VAL A 1 7.91 9.42 9.21
C VAL A 1 7.43 10.00 10.52
N SER A 2 7.97 9.56 11.66
CA SER A 2 7.59 10.13 12.96
C SER A 2 8.11 11.57 13.09
N ASP A 3 7.64 12.30 14.09
CA ASP A 3 8.12 13.66 14.40
C ASP A 3 9.62 13.68 14.77
N TRP A 4 10.20 12.51 15.02
CA TRP A 4 11.63 12.30 15.33
C TRP A 4 12.46 11.89 14.09
N GLY A 5 11.87 11.90 12.89
CA GLY A 5 12.56 11.56 11.65
C GLY A 5 12.69 10.06 11.37
N GLU A 6 12.09 9.21 12.20
CA GLU A 6 12.18 7.76 12.03
C GLU A 6 11.19 7.26 10.98
N ARG A 7 11.60 6.24 10.22
CA ARG A 7 10.71 5.56 9.30
C ARG A 7 9.71 4.72 10.09
N ILE A 8 8.43 4.93 9.81
CA ILE A 8 7.36 4.10 10.37
C ILE A 8 7.27 2.86 9.47
N PRO A 9 7.38 1.64 10.04
CA PRO A 9 7.22 0.42 9.27
C PRO A 9 5.80 0.32 8.68
N MET A 10 5.67 -0.41 7.58
CA MET A 10 4.36 -0.71 7.00
C MET A 10 3.69 -1.83 7.81
N ASP A 11 2.38 -1.73 8.01
CA ASP A 11 1.59 -2.76 8.70
C ASP A 11 1.31 -4.00 7.82
N VAL A 12 1.72 -3.95 6.54
CA VAL A 12 1.55 -5.01 5.54
C VAL A 12 2.90 -5.56 5.09
N LYS A 13 2.91 -6.83 4.68
CA LYS A 13 4.08 -7.50 4.09
C LYS A 13 3.76 -8.05 2.70
N VAL A 14 4.82 -8.34 1.94
CA VAL A 14 4.71 -8.97 0.62
C VAL A 14 3.91 -10.27 0.72
N GLY A 15 2.92 -10.43 -0.15
CA GLY A 15 2.02 -11.59 -0.19
C GLY A 15 0.71 -11.42 0.58
N ASP A 16 0.56 -10.37 1.40
CA ASP A 16 -0.72 -10.07 2.04
C ASP A 16 -1.78 -9.69 0.99
N LYS A 17 -2.97 -10.29 1.10
CA LYS A 17 -4.16 -9.81 0.39
C LYS A 17 -4.78 -8.73 1.25
N VAL A 18 -5.13 -7.60 0.65
CA VAL A 18 -5.63 -6.44 1.38
C VAL A 18 -6.92 -5.92 0.77
N LEU A 19 -7.77 -5.35 1.61
CA LEU A 19 -8.85 -4.47 1.19
C LEU A 19 -8.33 -3.04 1.24
N TYR A 20 -8.50 -2.29 0.15
CA TYR A 20 -8.12 -0.88 0.06
C TYR A 20 -9.28 -0.02 -0.45
N SER A 21 -9.18 1.30 -0.27
CA SER A 21 -10.20 2.23 -0.74
C SER A 21 -10.30 2.23 -2.27
N LYS A 22 -11.51 2.02 -2.82
CA LYS A 22 -11.73 1.87 -4.29
C LYS A 22 -11.23 3.05 -5.13
N TYR A 23 -11.22 4.25 -4.55
CA TYR A 23 -10.85 5.49 -5.24
C TYR A 23 -9.43 5.96 -4.88
N GLY A 24 -8.69 5.16 -4.11
CA GLY A 24 -7.31 5.45 -3.71
C GLY A 24 -6.29 4.80 -4.64
N GLY A 25 -5.12 5.42 -4.71
CA GLY A 25 -3.94 4.88 -5.39
C GLY A 25 -3.59 5.53 -6.73
N THR A 26 -2.52 5.05 -7.33
CA THR A 26 -2.03 5.49 -8.64
C THR A 26 -1.69 4.27 -9.47
N GLU A 27 -2.32 4.16 -10.64
CA GLU A 27 -2.02 3.12 -11.62
C GLU A 27 -0.66 3.40 -12.28
N VAL A 28 0.18 2.37 -12.35
CA VAL A 28 1.51 2.45 -12.94
C VAL A 28 1.76 1.20 -13.78
N HIS A 29 2.13 1.41 -15.04
CA HIS A 29 2.61 0.35 -15.90
C HIS A 29 4.15 0.27 -15.82
N TYR A 30 4.69 -0.90 -15.46
CA TYR A 30 6.13 -1.10 -15.32
C TYR A 30 6.52 -2.52 -15.73
N GLU A 31 7.56 -2.65 -16.56
CA GLU A 31 8.07 -3.94 -17.07
C GLU A 31 7.01 -4.87 -17.70
N GLY A 32 5.96 -4.28 -18.32
CA GLY A 32 4.90 -5.04 -18.98
C GLY A 32 3.75 -5.46 -18.08
N GLU A 33 3.79 -5.08 -16.79
CA GLU A 33 2.77 -5.41 -15.80
C GLU A 33 2.10 -4.13 -15.27
N ASP A 34 0.81 -4.25 -14.92
CA ASP A 34 0.03 -3.17 -14.33
C ASP A 34 0.03 -3.29 -12.81
N TYR A 35 0.41 -2.20 -12.15
CA TYR A 35 0.46 -2.09 -10.69
C TYR A 35 -0.44 -0.97 -10.20
N LEU A 36 -0.93 -1.12 -8.98
CA LEU A 36 -1.60 -0.05 -8.24
C LEU A 36 -0.77 0.31 -7.02
N ILE A 37 -0.20 1.51 -7.00
CA ILE A 37 0.50 2.04 -5.84
C ILE A 37 -0.53 2.61 -4.88
N VAL A 38 -0.57 2.10 -3.64
CA VAL A 38 -1.46 2.57 -2.58
C VAL A 38 -0.66 3.05 -1.37
N SER A 39 -1.13 4.10 -0.71
CA SER A 39 -0.61 4.53 0.59
C SER A 39 -1.03 3.55 1.68
N SER A 40 -0.23 3.38 2.73
CA SER A 40 -0.62 2.55 3.88
C SER A 40 -1.95 2.99 4.50
N ARG A 41 -2.25 4.29 4.44
CA ARG A 41 -3.49 4.88 4.96
C ARG A 41 -4.75 4.45 4.20
N ASP A 42 -4.60 4.00 2.96
CA ASP A 42 -5.71 3.54 2.12
C ASP A 42 -5.99 2.05 2.30
N VAL A 43 -5.14 1.31 3.02
CA VAL A 43 -5.35 -0.09 3.39
C VAL A 43 -6.34 -0.15 4.55
N LEU A 44 -7.49 -0.76 4.31
CA LEU A 44 -8.60 -0.86 5.27
C LEU A 44 -8.51 -2.13 6.13
N ALA A 45 -8.04 -3.24 5.55
CA ALA A 45 -7.90 -4.52 6.23
C ALA A 45 -6.93 -5.46 5.50
N ILE A 46 -6.36 -6.42 6.23
CA ILE A 46 -5.66 -7.58 5.68
C ILE A 46 -6.65 -8.75 5.65
N LEU A 47 -6.81 -9.36 4.48
CA LEU A 47 -7.70 -10.50 4.24
C LEU A 47 -6.85 -11.78 4.29
N GLY A 48 -6.90 -12.46 5.44
CA GLY A 48 -6.33 -13.80 5.62
C GLY A 48 -7.13 -14.86 4.89
#